data_AF-A0A084GAJ3-F1
#
_entry.id   AF-A0A084GAJ3-F1
#
_cell.length_a   1.000
_cell.length_b   1.000
_cell.length_c   1.000
_cell.angle_alpha   90.00
_cell.angle_beta   90.00
_cell.angle_gamma   90.00
#
_symmetry.space_group_name_H-M   'P 1'
#
loop_
_entity.id
_entity.type
_entity.pdbx_description
1 polymer ?
#
loop_
_entity_poly.entity_id
_entity_poly.type
_entity_poly.pdbx_seq_one_letter_code
_entity_poly.pdbx_strand_id
1 'polypeptide(L)'
;MVFRALQGDGASGIFSLTVVIEPDITPGRWLGLYSSVISSVFAFTSILGPELGSALAEYSSWRWVFLLKKRTCGGLKLRVGKWKHIDILGVVLLLASTVLFIYALQSAPSSGSGQGWSSPTIIGGLVASGVLLTRYSCRDIRPYPLSSRYHYSFARYIALLMVSFHFTIIQLPQCLLQVNTKSPTTVGILVLAIFLPSAAFSALFGGLYRKFPTAPLQLFLGGCFQVRGVGLLPSLPTGLPIASKQYGFEVITGVGFGLMLPSVLILARDWTSKELYDIKKPLLSFP
;
A
#
# COMPACT_ATOMS: atom_id res chain seq x y z
N MET A 1 20.91 2.92 -8.96
CA MET A 1 20.21 2.13 -7.92
C MET A 1 20.15 2.85 -6.57
N VAL A 2 21.26 3.41 -6.06
CA VAL A 2 21.29 4.13 -4.76
C VAL A 2 20.21 5.21 -4.63
N PHE A 3 20.04 6.09 -5.62
CA PHE A 3 18.99 7.12 -5.59
C PHE A 3 17.56 6.56 -5.58
N ARG A 4 17.32 5.35 -6.13
CA ARG A 4 16.00 4.70 -6.06
C ARG A 4 15.75 4.09 -4.69
N ALA A 5 16.77 3.52 -4.06
CA ALA A 5 16.69 3.02 -2.69
C ALA A 5 16.37 4.15 -1.71
N LEU A 6 17.08 5.29 -1.81
CA LEU A 6 16.81 6.47 -0.99
C LEU A 6 15.41 7.04 -1.21
N GLN A 7 14.92 7.05 -2.45
CA GLN A 7 13.57 7.53 -2.76
C GLN A 7 12.48 6.60 -2.19
N GLY A 8 12.73 5.29 -2.19
CA GLY A 8 11.84 4.30 -1.57
C GLY A 8 11.76 4.45 -0.05
N ASP A 9 12.92 4.55 0.61
CA ASP A 9 13.02 4.74 2.06
C ASP A 9 12.28 6.01 2.51
N GLY A 10 12.58 7.15 1.87
CA GLY A 10 11.90 8.41 2.16
C GLY A 10 10.39 8.39 1.91
N ALA A 11 9.94 7.74 0.82
CA ALA A 11 8.52 7.63 0.52
C ALA A 11 7.76 6.78 1.56
N SER A 12 8.33 5.65 1.98
CA SER A 12 7.74 4.81 3.02
C SER A 12 7.67 5.51 4.38
N GLY A 13 8.70 6.28 4.74
CA GLY A 13 8.72 7.05 5.99
C GLY A 13 7.63 8.13 6.02
N ILE A 14 7.47 8.89 4.93
CA ILE A 14 6.42 9.92 4.82
C ILE A 14 5.04 9.28 4.86
N PHE A 15 4.84 8.18 4.13
CA PHE A 15 3.56 7.46 4.12
C PHE A 15 3.21 6.94 5.53
N SER A 16 4.14 6.27 6.19
CA SER A 16 3.93 5.73 7.54
C SER A 16 3.65 6.84 8.56
N LEU A 17 4.37 7.96 8.51
CA LEU A 17 4.15 9.10 9.41
C LEU A 17 2.76 9.72 9.20
N THR A 18 2.31 9.81 7.95
CA THR A 18 0.98 10.35 7.62
C THR A 18 -0.11 9.52 8.27
N VAL A 19 -0.05 8.20 8.13
CA VAL A 19 -1.03 7.27 8.72
C VAL A 19 -1.01 7.28 10.25
N VAL A 20 0.15 7.51 10.88
CA VAL A 20 0.29 7.58 12.34
C VAL A 20 -0.21 8.91 12.92
N ILE A 21 0.10 10.03 12.26
CA ILE A 21 -0.26 11.37 12.75
C ILE A 21 -1.77 11.64 12.58
N GLU A 22 -2.37 11.11 11.52
CA GLU A 22 -3.79 11.31 11.20
C GLU A 22 -4.74 11.07 12.40
N PRO A 23 -4.74 9.91 13.07
CA PRO A 23 -5.62 9.67 14.21
C PRO A 23 -5.32 10.55 15.43
N ASP A 24 -4.07 10.99 15.61
CA ASP A 24 -3.63 11.80 16.74
C ASP A 24 -4.14 13.25 16.65
N ILE A 25 -4.13 13.83 15.45
CA ILE A 25 -4.58 15.21 15.23
C ILE A 25 -6.10 15.31 15.00
N THR A 26 -6.74 14.19 14.61
CA THR A 26 -8.12 14.21 14.16
C THR A 26 -9.10 13.81 15.27
N PRO A 27 -10.02 14.71 15.68
CA PRO A 27 -11.06 14.36 16.64
C PRO A 27 -11.97 13.28 16.05
N GLY A 28 -12.41 12.32 16.89
CA GLY A 28 -13.12 11.11 16.44
C GLY A 28 -14.33 11.36 15.54
N ARG A 29 -15.04 12.48 15.74
CA ARG A 29 -16.20 12.89 14.91
C ARG A 29 -15.88 13.14 13.44
N TRP A 30 -14.65 13.58 13.12
CA TRP A 30 -14.23 13.94 11.76
C TRP A 30 -13.32 12.87 11.14
N LEU A 31 -12.96 11.84 11.90
CA LEU A 31 -11.97 10.85 11.47
C LEU A 31 -12.28 10.26 10.09
N GLY A 32 -13.51 9.80 9.86
CA GLY A 32 -13.83 9.24 8.54
C GLY A 32 -13.84 10.23 7.39
N LEU A 33 -14.07 11.52 7.65
CA LEU A 33 -13.92 12.55 6.61
C LEU A 33 -12.45 12.74 6.25
N TYR A 34 -11.57 12.85 7.25
CA TYR A 34 -10.13 13.01 7.02
C TYR A 34 -9.50 11.77 6.37
N SER A 35 -9.84 10.56 6.84
CA SER A 35 -9.36 9.31 6.23
C SER A 35 -9.77 9.18 4.77
N SER A 36 -10.99 9.61 4.43
CA SER A 36 -11.46 9.68 3.05
C SER A 36 -10.76 10.73 2.21
N VAL A 37 -10.52 11.93 2.76
CA VAL A 37 -9.78 12.97 2.03
C VAL A 37 -8.36 12.50 1.72
N ILE A 38 -7.66 11.91 2.69
CA ILE A 38 -6.31 11.35 2.49
C ILE A 38 -6.33 10.25 1.42
N SER A 39 -7.28 9.34 1.52
CA SER A 39 -7.43 8.23 0.57
C SER A 39 -7.80 8.71 -0.84
N SER A 40 -8.64 9.73 -0.98
CA SER A 40 -9.01 10.33 -2.27
C SER A 40 -7.83 11.09 -2.88
N VAL A 41 -7.04 11.82 -2.08
CA VAL A 41 -5.80 12.46 -2.54
C VAL A 41 -4.78 11.40 -2.98
N PHE A 42 -4.65 10.30 -2.25
CA PHE A 42 -3.79 9.18 -2.63
C PHE A 42 -4.20 8.59 -3.98
N ALA A 43 -5.50 8.29 -4.14
CA ALA A 43 -6.04 7.78 -5.40
C ALA A 43 -5.81 8.78 -6.54
N PHE A 44 -6.15 10.06 -6.34
CA PHE A 44 -6.00 11.12 -7.34
C PHE A 44 -4.54 11.36 -7.75
N THR A 45 -3.63 11.36 -6.79
CA THR A 45 -2.19 11.48 -7.08
C THR A 45 -1.67 10.27 -7.83
N SER A 46 -2.22 9.08 -7.56
CA SER A 46 -1.91 7.86 -8.29
C SER A 46 -2.41 7.90 -9.74
N ILE A 47 -3.38 8.77 -10.07
CA ILE A 47 -3.80 9.09 -11.44
C ILE A 47 -2.76 9.94 -12.15
N LEU A 48 -2.46 11.09 -11.55
CA LEU A 48 -1.61 12.10 -12.18
C LEU A 48 -0.15 11.67 -12.28
N GLY A 49 0.32 10.81 -11.36
CA GLY A 49 1.70 10.36 -11.32
C GLY A 49 2.15 9.64 -12.60
N PRO A 50 1.52 8.49 -12.94
CA PRO A 50 1.81 7.77 -14.18
C PRO A 50 1.49 8.58 -15.44
N GLU A 51 0.38 9.34 -15.47
CA GLU A 51 -0.04 10.10 -16.65
C GLU A 51 0.93 11.24 -17.00
N LEU A 52 1.33 12.04 -16.01
CA LEU A 52 2.33 13.08 -16.22
C LEU A 52 3.69 12.46 -16.52
N GLY A 53 4.01 11.31 -15.90
CA GLY A 53 5.23 10.57 -16.16
C GLY A 53 5.32 10.02 -17.58
N SER A 54 4.23 9.46 -18.11
CA SER A 54 4.14 8.90 -19.46
C SER A 54 4.14 10.01 -20.51
N ALA A 55 3.35 11.07 -20.34
CA ALA A 55 3.31 12.20 -21.27
C ALA A 55 4.68 12.92 -21.36
N LEU A 56 5.36 13.14 -20.23
CA LEU A 56 6.69 13.76 -20.23
C LEU A 56 7.75 12.86 -20.86
N ALA A 57 7.60 11.53 -20.76
CA ALA A 57 8.51 10.59 -21.40
C ALA A 57 8.32 10.50 -22.92
N GLU A 58 7.11 10.77 -23.40
CA GLU A 58 6.76 10.72 -24.82
C GLU A 58 7.09 12.04 -25.57
N TYR A 59 6.75 13.19 -24.98
CA TYR A 59 6.93 14.50 -25.63
C TYR A 59 8.21 15.25 -25.22
N SER A 60 8.87 14.84 -24.13
CA SER A 60 10.05 15.52 -23.59
C SER A 60 11.14 14.53 -23.17
N SER A 61 12.13 15.00 -22.40
CA SER A 61 13.13 14.11 -21.79
C SER A 61 12.66 13.58 -20.44
N TRP A 62 12.92 12.30 -20.19
CA TRP A 62 12.64 11.61 -18.92
C TRP A 62 13.24 12.30 -17.67
N ARG A 63 14.24 13.18 -17.85
CA ARG A 63 14.90 13.92 -16.76
C ARG A 63 13.96 14.90 -16.06
N TRP A 64 12.96 15.44 -16.76
CA TRP A 64 12.01 16.40 -16.19
C TRP A 64 11.16 15.82 -15.05
N VAL A 65 10.89 14.52 -15.08
CA VAL A 65 10.20 13.80 -14.01
C VAL A 65 10.96 13.94 -12.68
N PHE A 66 12.29 13.94 -12.70
CA PHE A 66 13.12 14.07 -11.50
C PHE A 66 13.21 15.53 -11.01
N LEU A 67 13.25 16.49 -11.92
CA LEU A 67 13.29 17.92 -11.58
C LEU A 67 11.99 18.41 -10.95
N LEU A 68 10.85 17.91 -11.42
CA LEU A 68 9.53 18.20 -10.84
C LEU A 68 9.44 17.71 -9.38
N LYS A 69 9.83 16.46 -9.12
CA LYS A 69 9.86 15.89 -7.76
C LYS A 69 10.74 16.71 -6.80
N LYS A 70 11.91 17.16 -7.28
CA LYS A 70 12.83 17.96 -6.46
C LYS A 70 12.22 19.31 -6.07
N ARG A 71 11.49 19.97 -6.99
CA ARG A 71 10.87 21.29 -6.74
C ARG A 71 9.70 21.21 -5.76
N THR A 72 8.86 20.18 -5.85
CA THR A 72 7.70 20.02 -4.96
C THR A 72 8.10 19.53 -3.56
N CYS A 73 9.02 18.57 -3.45
CA CYS A 73 9.43 18.01 -2.15
C CYS A 73 10.55 18.82 -1.46
N GLY A 74 11.41 19.51 -2.21
CA GLY A 74 12.60 20.19 -1.67
C GLY A 74 12.32 21.39 -0.76
N GLY A 75 11.09 21.93 -0.77
CA GLY A 75 10.68 23.03 0.10
C GLY A 75 10.05 22.61 1.42
N LEU A 76 9.82 21.32 1.65
CA LEU A 76 9.08 20.84 2.82
C LEU A 76 9.99 20.84 4.07
N LYS A 77 9.83 21.85 4.93
CA LYS A 77 10.49 21.91 6.24
C LYS A 77 9.79 20.93 7.21
N LEU A 78 10.32 19.72 7.30
CA LEU A 78 9.87 18.74 8.31
C LEU A 78 10.32 19.20 9.70
N ARG A 79 9.36 19.45 10.58
CA ARG A 79 9.63 19.74 11.99
C ARG A 79 9.83 18.41 12.72
N VAL A 80 11.06 17.92 12.69
CA VAL A 80 11.44 16.72 13.43
C VAL A 80 11.33 16.98 14.93
N GLY A 81 10.50 16.19 15.61
CA GLY A 81 10.39 16.18 17.07
C GLY A 81 11.68 15.67 17.73
N LYS A 82 11.74 15.71 19.06
CA LYS A 82 12.87 15.12 19.81
C LYS A 82 12.99 13.64 19.47
N TRP A 83 14.20 13.21 19.11
CA TRP A 83 14.55 11.81 18.88
C TRP A 83 14.37 11.03 20.19
N LYS A 84 13.18 10.47 20.42
CA LYS A 84 13.02 9.40 21.42
C LYS A 84 13.76 8.16 20.91
N HIS A 85 14.23 7.31 21.82
CA HIS A 85 14.97 6.08 21.55
C HIS A 85 14.46 5.32 20.32
N ILE A 86 15.11 5.51 19.17
CA ILE A 86 14.82 4.77 17.95
C ILE A 86 15.44 3.39 18.10
N ASP A 87 14.67 2.33 17.88
CA ASP A 87 15.18 0.97 17.83
C ASP A 87 15.92 0.71 16.51
N ILE A 88 17.12 1.30 16.38
CA ILE A 88 17.95 1.19 15.17
C ILE A 88 18.24 -0.28 14.84
N LEU A 89 18.53 -1.09 15.85
CA LEU A 89 18.81 -2.51 15.65
C LEU A 89 17.56 -3.25 15.14
N GLY A 90 16.36 -2.81 15.51
CA GLY A 90 15.10 -3.42 15.10
C GLY A 90 14.79 -3.09 13.66
N VAL A 91 15.00 -1.83 13.29
CA VAL A 91 14.92 -1.35 11.91
C VAL A 91 15.90 -2.12 11.02
N VAL A 92 17.17 -2.25 11.43
CA VAL A 92 18.18 -2.98 10.65
C VAL A 92 17.83 -4.46 10.48
N LEU A 93 17.43 -5.14 11.56
CA LEU A 93 17.02 -6.55 11.50
C LEU A 93 15.81 -6.77 10.58
N LEU A 94 14.79 -5.91 10.70
CA LEU A 94 13.57 -5.99 9.91
C LEU A 94 13.84 -5.72 8.42
N LEU A 95 14.62 -4.68 8.12
CA LEU A 95 15.04 -4.34 6.75
C LEU A 95 15.88 -5.45 6.14
N ALA A 96 16.87 -5.97 6.87
CA ALA A 96 17.72 -7.06 6.38
C ALA A 96 16.90 -8.34 6.10
N SER A 97 15.97 -8.70 7.01
CA SER A 97 15.09 -9.85 6.82
C SER A 97 14.20 -9.70 5.59
N THR A 98 13.53 -8.55 5.42
CA THR A 98 12.62 -8.31 4.29
C THR A 98 13.35 -8.21 2.95
N VAL A 99 14.51 -7.55 2.90
CA VAL A 99 15.33 -7.47 1.67
C VAL A 99 15.81 -8.85 1.23
N LEU A 100 16.31 -9.68 2.15
CA LEU A 100 16.75 -11.05 1.83
C LEU A 100 15.58 -11.92 1.39
N PHE A 101 14.42 -11.78 2.03
CA PHE A 101 13.20 -12.50 1.65
C PHE A 101 12.77 -12.19 0.22
N ILE A 102 12.64 -10.90 -0.10
CA ILE A 102 12.21 -10.43 -1.42
C ILE A 102 13.24 -10.81 -2.47
N TYR A 103 14.53 -10.65 -2.19
CA TYR A 103 15.61 -11.04 -3.11
C TYR A 103 15.57 -12.53 -3.44
N ALA A 104 15.39 -13.39 -2.42
CA ALA A 104 15.31 -14.82 -2.61
C ALA A 104 14.11 -15.19 -3.49
N LEU A 105 12.92 -14.65 -3.20
CA LEU A 105 11.71 -14.91 -3.99
C LEU A 105 11.80 -14.38 -5.42
N GLN A 106 12.42 -13.21 -5.62
CA GLN A 106 12.58 -12.63 -6.95
C GLN A 106 13.58 -13.43 -7.81
N SER A 107 14.60 -14.01 -7.18
CA SER A 107 15.66 -14.76 -7.88
C SER A 107 15.35 -16.26 -8.02
N ALA A 108 14.29 -16.74 -7.39
CA ALA A 108 13.87 -18.15 -7.33
C ALA A 108 13.31 -18.77 -8.61
N PRO A 109 12.51 -18.06 -9.44
CA PRO A 109 11.92 -18.66 -10.63
C PRO A 109 12.97 -19.26 -11.55
N SER A 110 12.77 -20.51 -11.97
CA SER A 110 13.71 -21.21 -12.87
C SER A 110 13.62 -20.74 -14.33
N SER A 111 12.68 -19.85 -14.65
CA SER A 111 12.50 -19.26 -15.98
C SER A 111 13.18 -17.89 -16.07
N GLY A 112 13.81 -17.61 -17.22
CA GLY A 112 14.52 -16.34 -17.44
C GLY A 112 15.86 -16.27 -16.70
N SER A 113 16.09 -15.19 -15.95
CA SER A 113 17.37 -14.90 -15.27
C SER A 113 17.48 -15.44 -13.84
N GLY A 114 16.58 -16.32 -13.41
CA GLY A 114 16.57 -16.82 -12.04
C GLY A 114 17.54 -17.99 -11.81
N GLN A 115 17.96 -18.17 -10.56
CA GLN A 115 19.01 -19.13 -10.19
C GLN A 115 18.46 -20.52 -9.85
N GLY A 116 17.13 -20.68 -9.90
CA GLY A 116 16.43 -21.91 -9.53
C GLY A 116 16.31 -22.10 -8.02
N TRP A 117 15.17 -22.65 -7.58
CA TRP A 117 14.83 -22.86 -6.16
C TRP A 117 15.86 -23.67 -5.36
N SER A 118 16.66 -24.51 -6.04
CA SER A 118 17.71 -25.32 -5.44
C SER A 118 19.04 -24.59 -5.23
N SER A 119 19.17 -23.34 -5.68
CA SER A 119 20.41 -22.58 -5.53
C SER A 119 20.73 -22.31 -4.05
N PRO A 120 21.97 -22.58 -3.58
CA PRO A 120 22.39 -22.30 -2.21
C PRO A 120 22.16 -20.84 -1.78
N THR A 121 22.25 -19.90 -2.72
CA THR A 121 22.01 -18.47 -2.47
C THR A 121 20.57 -18.19 -2.06
N ILE A 122 19.61 -18.93 -2.62
CA ILE A 122 18.17 -18.73 -2.38
C ILE A 122 17.78 -19.38 -1.07
N ILE A 123 18.19 -20.63 -0.87
CA ILE A 123 17.94 -21.36 0.37
C ILE A 123 18.62 -20.62 1.53
N GLY A 124 19.88 -20.22 1.37
CA GLY A 124 20.61 -19.40 2.35
C GLY A 124 19.92 -18.06 2.63
N GLY A 125 19.43 -17.37 1.59
CA GLY A 125 18.68 -16.13 1.72
C GLY A 125 17.36 -16.28 2.49
N LEU A 126 16.59 -17.34 2.21
CA LEU A 126 15.34 -17.66 2.91
C LEU A 126 15.58 -18.03 4.37
N VAL A 127 16.59 -18.86 4.64
CA VAL A 127 16.95 -19.26 6.01
C VAL A 127 17.46 -18.03 6.79
N ALA A 128 18.36 -17.23 6.21
CA ALA A 128 18.86 -16.01 6.84
C ALA A 128 17.73 -15.01 7.11
N SER A 129 16.80 -14.83 6.16
CA SER A 129 15.62 -14.00 6.36
C SER A 129 14.76 -14.48 7.52
N GLY A 130 14.49 -15.79 7.59
CA GLY A 130 13.74 -16.42 8.68
C GLY A 130 14.41 -16.21 10.03
N VAL A 131 15.73 -16.46 10.12
CA VAL A 131 16.51 -16.25 11.35
C VAL A 131 16.47 -14.80 11.81
N LEU A 132 16.68 -13.85 10.90
CA LEU A 132 16.63 -12.42 11.22
C LEU A 132 15.23 -11.98 11.64
N LEU A 133 14.18 -12.52 11.01
CA LEU A 133 12.79 -12.25 11.36
C LEU A 133 12.45 -12.81 12.74
N THR A 134 12.89 -14.04 13.05
CA THR A 134 12.72 -14.64 14.37
C THR A 134 13.46 -13.81 15.42
N ARG A 135 14.70 -13.39 15.14
CA ARG A 135 15.45 -12.51 16.05
C ARG A 135 14.75 -11.19 16.29
N TYR A 136 14.25 -10.52 15.25
CA TYR A 136 13.40 -9.34 15.40
C TYR A 136 12.15 -9.64 16.24
N SER A 137 11.48 -10.75 15.95
CA SER A 137 10.24 -11.18 16.60
C SER A 137 10.43 -11.65 18.04
N CYS A 138 11.65 -11.85 18.52
CA CYS A 138 11.96 -12.18 19.91
C CYS A 138 12.43 -10.97 20.72
N ARG A 139 12.47 -9.75 20.15
CA ARG A 139 12.88 -8.55 20.91
C ARG A 139 11.73 -7.99 21.74
N ASP A 140 12.06 -7.60 22.97
CA ASP A 140 11.11 -7.08 23.97
C ASP A 140 10.94 -5.55 23.92
N ILE A 141 11.27 -4.89 22.81
CA ILE A 141 11.15 -3.42 22.65
C ILE A 141 9.74 -3.03 22.16
N ARG A 142 8.80 -3.98 22.14
CA ARG A 142 7.48 -3.76 21.55
C ARG A 142 6.55 -3.10 22.56
N PRO A 143 5.92 -1.96 22.21
CA PRO A 143 4.85 -1.40 23.02
C PRO A 143 3.58 -2.27 23.03
N TYR A 144 3.44 -3.25 22.11
CA TYR A 144 2.25 -4.11 21.98
C TYR A 144 2.59 -5.58 21.68
N PRO A 145 1.90 -6.56 22.28
CA PRO A 145 2.11 -7.98 22.01
C PRO A 145 1.52 -8.40 20.65
N LEU A 146 2.32 -9.10 19.83
CA LEU A 146 1.91 -9.68 18.53
C LEU A 146 0.72 -10.66 18.63
N SER A 147 0.43 -11.18 19.83
CA SER A 147 -0.64 -12.16 20.08
C SER A 147 -2.04 -11.56 20.10
N SER A 148 -2.17 -10.24 19.98
CA SER A 148 -3.46 -9.56 20.00
C SER A 148 -4.31 -9.92 18.78
N ARG A 149 -5.56 -10.32 19.02
CA ARG A 149 -6.59 -10.59 17.99
C ARG A 149 -6.73 -9.47 16.96
N TYR A 150 -6.42 -8.24 17.36
CA TYR A 150 -6.51 -7.05 16.52
C TYR A 150 -5.33 -6.94 15.54
N HIS A 151 -4.11 -7.27 15.99
CA HIS A 151 -2.93 -7.37 15.14
C HIS A 151 -3.09 -8.43 14.04
N TYR A 152 -3.65 -9.60 14.39
CA TYR A 152 -3.96 -10.64 13.40
C TYR A 152 -5.02 -10.20 12.38
N SER A 153 -6.05 -9.47 12.81
CA SER A 153 -7.08 -8.96 11.90
C SER A 153 -6.53 -7.90 10.93
N PHE A 154 -5.64 -7.02 11.42
CA PHE A 154 -4.94 -6.03 10.61
C PHE A 154 -3.93 -6.65 9.65
N ALA A 155 -3.14 -7.62 10.10
CA ALA A 155 -2.18 -8.33 9.26
C ALA A 155 -2.87 -9.13 8.14
N ARG A 156 -3.99 -9.83 8.45
CA ARG A 156 -4.81 -10.52 7.44
C ARG A 156 -5.33 -9.56 6.38
N TYR A 157 -5.74 -8.35 6.79
CA TYR A 157 -6.21 -7.33 5.86
C TYR A 157 -5.11 -6.85 4.90
N ILE A 158 -3.93 -6.46 5.42
CA ILE A 158 -2.80 -6.02 4.59
C ILE A 158 -2.40 -7.12 3.62
N ALA A 159 -2.32 -8.36 4.11
CA ALA A 159 -1.86 -9.50 3.33
C ALA A 159 -2.82 -9.91 2.20
N LEU A 160 -4.15 -9.89 2.42
CA LEU A 160 -5.11 -10.41 1.44
C LEU A 160 -5.50 -9.39 0.35
N LEU A 161 -5.47 -8.08 0.64
CA LEU A 161 -6.24 -7.13 -0.17
C LEU A 161 -5.46 -5.92 -0.68
N MET A 162 -4.48 -5.41 0.08
CA MET A 162 -3.58 -4.36 -0.43
C MET A 162 -2.59 -4.90 -1.47
N VAL A 163 -2.13 -6.14 -1.31
CA VAL A 163 -1.26 -6.82 -2.28
C VAL A 163 -1.94 -6.95 -3.64
N SER A 164 -3.23 -7.31 -3.66
CA SER A 164 -4.02 -7.49 -4.88
C SER A 164 -4.16 -6.21 -5.71
N PHE A 165 -4.39 -5.07 -5.05
CA PHE A 165 -4.43 -3.77 -5.72
C PHE A 165 -3.04 -3.37 -6.27
N HIS A 166 -1.99 -3.49 -5.45
CA HIS A 166 -0.62 -3.14 -5.87
C HIS A 166 -0.11 -4.02 -7.01
N PHE A 167 -0.46 -5.31 -7.00
CA PHE A 167 -0.18 -6.21 -8.11
C PHE A 167 -0.84 -5.73 -9.40
N THR A 168 -2.11 -5.34 -9.33
CA THR A 168 -2.88 -4.88 -10.50
C THR A 168 -2.31 -3.59 -11.08
N ILE A 169 -1.98 -2.59 -10.27
CA ILE A 169 -1.43 -1.31 -10.78
C ILE A 169 -0.04 -1.46 -11.39
N ILE A 170 0.71 -2.51 -11.05
CA ILE A 170 2.03 -2.79 -11.64
C ILE A 170 1.86 -3.59 -12.93
N GLN A 171 1.08 -4.67 -12.89
CA GLN A 171 1.00 -5.63 -13.99
C GLN A 171 0.11 -5.17 -15.13
N LEU A 172 -0.97 -4.45 -14.83
CA LEU A 172 -1.92 -4.01 -15.85
C LEU A 172 -1.28 -3.07 -16.88
N PRO A 173 -0.54 -1.99 -16.48
CA PRO A 173 0.17 -1.16 -17.46
C PRO A 173 1.24 -1.95 -18.23
N GLN A 174 1.95 -2.87 -17.56
CA GLN A 174 2.98 -3.70 -18.20
C GLN A 174 2.37 -4.59 -19.29
N CYS A 175 1.24 -5.23 -19.01
CA CYS A 175 0.50 -6.03 -20.00
C CYS A 175 0.02 -5.16 -21.17
N LEU A 176 -0.50 -3.96 -20.91
CA LEU A 176 -0.95 -3.05 -21.96
C LEU A 176 0.18 -2.56 -22.87
N LEU A 177 1.37 -2.32 -22.30
CA LEU A 177 2.56 -1.90 -23.06
C LEU A 177 3.18 -3.06 -23.85
N GLN A 178 3.40 -4.21 -23.21
CA GLN A 178 4.20 -5.30 -23.76
C GLN A 178 3.38 -6.28 -24.60
N VAL A 179 2.16 -6.61 -24.17
CA VAL A 179 1.31 -7.62 -24.83
C VAL A 179 0.36 -6.95 -25.82
N ASN A 180 -0.32 -5.89 -25.40
CA ASN A 180 -1.29 -5.18 -26.25
C ASN A 180 -0.66 -4.08 -27.12
N THR A 181 0.67 -3.91 -27.05
CA THR A 181 1.48 -2.98 -27.85
C THR A 181 0.87 -1.57 -27.91
N LYS A 182 0.32 -1.07 -26.80
CA LYS A 182 -0.27 0.27 -26.72
C LYS A 182 0.80 1.33 -26.44
N SER A 183 0.57 2.55 -26.91
CA SER A 183 1.45 3.68 -26.61
C SER A 183 1.35 4.07 -25.12
N PRO A 184 2.42 4.64 -24.53
CA PRO A 184 2.43 5.03 -23.11
C PRO A 184 1.31 5.99 -22.72
N THR A 185 0.99 6.97 -23.57
CA THR A 185 -0.13 7.90 -23.34
C THR A 185 -1.48 7.17 -23.33
N THR A 186 -1.72 6.24 -24.26
CA THR A 186 -2.97 5.47 -24.27
C THR A 186 -3.09 4.58 -23.02
N VAL A 187 -2.00 3.95 -22.57
CA VAL A 187 -2.03 3.13 -21.34
C VAL A 187 -2.40 3.95 -20.12
N GLY A 188 -1.88 5.17 -20.01
CA GLY A 188 -2.25 6.10 -18.96
C GLY A 188 -3.76 6.35 -18.88
N ILE A 189 -4.36 6.71 -20.03
CA ILE A 189 -5.81 6.91 -20.18
C ILE A 189 -6.61 5.66 -19.80
N LEU A 190 -6.16 4.46 -20.22
CA LEU A 190 -6.85 3.21 -19.92
C LEU A 190 -6.90 2.94 -18.42
N VAL A 191 -5.78 3.15 -17.73
CA VAL A 191 -5.68 2.88 -16.29
C VAL A 191 -6.49 3.91 -15.46
N LEU A 192 -6.94 5.04 -16.03
CA LEU A 192 -7.89 5.94 -15.35
C LEU A 192 -9.16 5.22 -14.86
N ALA A 193 -9.57 4.14 -15.53
CA ALA A 193 -10.73 3.34 -15.17
C ALA A 193 -10.60 2.64 -13.81
N ILE A 194 -9.39 2.38 -13.30
CA ILE A 194 -9.19 1.86 -11.94
C ILE A 194 -9.18 2.99 -10.91
N PHE A 195 -8.57 4.13 -11.24
CA PHE A 195 -8.30 5.15 -10.24
C PHE A 195 -9.44 6.15 -10.04
N LEU A 196 -10.20 6.49 -11.09
CA LEU A 196 -11.35 7.39 -10.96
C LEU A 196 -12.41 6.81 -10.01
N PRO A 197 -12.83 5.53 -10.15
CA PRO A 197 -13.72 4.91 -9.18
C PRO A 197 -13.10 4.83 -7.79
N SER A 198 -11.79 4.54 -7.69
CA SER A 198 -11.08 4.55 -6.40
C SER A 198 -11.22 5.88 -5.65
N ALA A 199 -10.97 7.00 -6.34
CA ALA A 199 -11.07 8.33 -5.73
C ALA A 199 -12.52 8.71 -5.37
N ALA A 200 -13.47 8.39 -6.27
CA ALA A 200 -14.89 8.70 -6.08
C ALA A 200 -15.49 7.90 -4.91
N PHE A 201 -15.23 6.60 -4.83
CA PHE A 201 -15.75 5.75 -3.76
C PHE A 201 -15.05 6.00 -2.42
N SER A 202 -13.79 6.44 -2.44
CA SER A 202 -13.11 6.96 -1.25
C SER A 202 -13.77 8.22 -0.69
N ALA A 203 -14.19 9.15 -1.56
CA ALA A 203 -14.92 10.33 -1.12
C ALA A 203 -16.33 9.97 -0.61
N LEU A 204 -17.01 9.05 -1.31
CA LEU A 204 -18.31 8.52 -0.90
C LEU A 204 -18.26 7.85 0.47
N PHE A 205 -17.18 7.11 0.76
CA PHE A 205 -16.94 6.49 2.06
C PHE A 205 -17.06 7.50 3.19
N GLY A 206 -16.40 8.66 3.08
CA GLY A 206 -16.33 9.66 4.15
C GLY A 206 -17.67 10.35 4.38
N GLY A 207 -18.42 10.57 3.31
CA GLY A 207 -19.80 11.05 3.37
C GLY A 207 -20.72 10.07 4.10
N LEU A 208 -20.62 8.78 3.78
CA LEU A 208 -21.45 7.74 4.40
C LEU A 208 -21.05 7.49 5.86
N TYR A 209 -19.74 7.47 6.15
CA TYR A 209 -19.21 7.24 7.50
C TYR A 209 -19.67 8.30 8.50
N ARG A 210 -19.80 9.56 8.05
CA ARG A 210 -20.32 10.65 8.88
C ARG A 210 -21.74 10.39 9.39
N LYS A 211 -22.56 9.67 8.62
CA LYS A 211 -23.94 9.33 8.97
C LYS A 211 -24.05 7.96 9.65
N PHE A 212 -23.24 6.99 9.21
CA PHE A 212 -23.26 5.62 9.70
C PHE A 212 -21.83 5.08 9.88
N PRO A 213 -21.39 4.72 11.10
CA PRO A 213 -20.05 4.18 11.35
C PRO A 213 -19.93 2.73 10.84
N THR A 214 -19.88 2.58 9.51
CA THR A 214 -19.98 1.31 8.77
C THR A 214 -18.63 0.82 8.24
N ALA A 215 -17.51 1.32 8.81
CA ALA A 215 -16.16 0.97 8.36
C ALA A 215 -15.90 -0.54 8.22
N PRO A 216 -16.35 -1.44 9.13
CA PRO A 216 -16.20 -2.89 8.94
C PRO A 216 -17.00 -3.45 7.75
N LEU A 217 -18.22 -2.95 7.54
CA LEU A 217 -19.07 -3.38 6.43
C LEU A 217 -18.49 -2.90 5.09
N GLN A 218 -18.11 -1.64 5.01
CA GLN A 218 -17.49 -1.07 3.82
C GLN A 218 -16.14 -1.72 3.50
N LEU A 219 -15.39 -2.11 4.53
CA LEU A 219 -14.16 -2.90 4.39
C LEU A 219 -14.44 -4.25 3.74
N PHE A 220 -15.45 -4.97 4.25
CA PHE A 220 -15.84 -6.27 3.72
C PHE A 220 -16.35 -6.17 2.28
N LEU A 221 -17.25 -5.23 2.00
CA LEU A 221 -17.78 -4.98 0.66
C LEU A 221 -16.66 -4.61 -0.32
N GLY A 222 -15.77 -3.71 0.09
CA GLY A 222 -14.61 -3.33 -0.71
C GLY A 222 -13.71 -4.53 -1.01
N GLY A 223 -13.47 -5.40 -0.03
CA GLY A 223 -12.74 -6.66 -0.21
C GLY A 223 -13.41 -7.59 -1.22
N CYS A 224 -14.74 -7.75 -1.17
CA CYS A 224 -15.48 -8.55 -2.13
C CYS A 224 -15.37 -7.99 -3.56
N PHE A 225 -15.49 -6.67 -3.73
CA PHE A 225 -15.31 -6.02 -5.03
C PHE A 225 -13.88 -6.18 -5.53
N GLN A 226 -12.88 -5.98 -4.67
CA GLN A 226 -11.47 -6.12 -5.03
C GLN A 226 -11.13 -7.53 -5.51
N VAL A 227 -11.51 -8.56 -4.74
CA VAL A 227 -11.25 -9.96 -5.09
C VAL A 227 -11.95 -10.33 -6.40
N ARG A 228 -13.19 -9.88 -6.59
CA ARG A 228 -13.94 -10.15 -7.82
C ARG A 228 -13.34 -9.42 -9.03
N GLY A 229 -12.97 -8.15 -8.89
CA GLY A 229 -12.35 -7.37 -9.96
C GLY A 229 -11.02 -7.97 -10.41
N VAL A 230 -10.10 -8.18 -9.46
CA VAL A 230 -8.79 -8.78 -9.75
C VAL A 230 -8.92 -10.22 -10.24
N GLY A 231 -9.82 -11.02 -9.66
CA GLY A 231 -10.04 -12.41 -10.06
C GLY A 231 -10.63 -12.56 -11.47
N LEU A 232 -11.33 -11.55 -11.97
CA LEU A 232 -11.92 -11.54 -13.32
C LEU A 232 -10.94 -11.06 -14.40
N LEU A 233 -9.93 -10.24 -14.06
CA LEU A 233 -8.94 -9.75 -15.03
C LEU A 233 -8.22 -10.87 -15.82
N PRO A 234 -7.79 -11.99 -15.20
CA PRO A 234 -7.17 -13.10 -15.92
C PRO A 234 -8.12 -13.85 -16.87
N SER A 235 -9.43 -13.71 -16.73
CA SER A 235 -10.41 -14.37 -17.61
C SER A 235 -10.55 -13.70 -18.99
N LEU A 236 -9.92 -12.54 -19.18
CA LEU A 236 -9.97 -11.79 -20.41
C LEU A 236 -9.05 -12.42 -21.48
N PRO A 237 -9.45 -12.39 -22.76
CA PRO A 237 -8.58 -12.83 -23.85
C PRO A 237 -7.30 -11.97 -23.90
N THR A 238 -6.14 -12.59 -24.01
CA THR A 238 -4.83 -11.92 -24.06
C THR A 238 -4.47 -11.40 -25.46
N GLY A 239 -5.48 -11.00 -26.26
CA GLY A 239 -5.31 -10.63 -27.67
C GLY A 239 -5.82 -9.22 -27.99
N LEU A 240 -5.47 -8.76 -29.19
CA LEU A 240 -6.06 -7.56 -29.78
C LEU A 240 -7.41 -7.93 -30.43
N PRO A 241 -8.48 -7.15 -30.24
CA PRO A 241 -8.60 -5.86 -29.53
C PRO A 241 -8.89 -6.00 -28.01
N ILE A 242 -8.63 -4.92 -27.26
CA ILE A 242 -8.98 -4.82 -25.84
C ILE A 242 -10.49 -5.04 -25.67
N ALA A 243 -10.88 -6.06 -24.92
CA ALA A 243 -12.27 -6.35 -24.67
C ALA A 243 -12.90 -5.26 -23.79
N SER A 244 -14.08 -4.75 -24.17
CA SER A 244 -14.80 -3.73 -23.39
C SER A 244 -15.11 -4.15 -21.95
N LYS A 245 -15.13 -5.47 -21.69
CA LYS A 245 -15.30 -6.05 -20.35
C LYS A 245 -14.14 -5.69 -19.39
N GLN A 246 -12.95 -5.41 -19.92
CA GLN A 246 -11.78 -5.03 -19.13
C GLN A 246 -12.03 -3.77 -18.30
N TYR A 247 -12.62 -2.73 -18.92
CA TYR A 247 -12.96 -1.50 -18.22
C TYR A 247 -13.94 -1.73 -17.06
N GLY A 248 -14.89 -2.65 -17.23
CA GLY A 248 -15.80 -3.05 -16.16
C GLY A 248 -15.08 -3.69 -14.98
N PHE A 249 -14.10 -4.55 -15.23
CA PHE A 249 -13.30 -5.20 -14.19
C PHE A 249 -12.34 -4.24 -13.48
N GLU A 250 -11.75 -3.30 -14.23
CA GLU A 250 -10.94 -2.22 -13.67
C GLU A 250 -11.79 -1.31 -12.76
N VAL A 251 -13.01 -0.95 -13.18
CA VAL A 251 -13.92 -0.17 -12.34
C VAL A 251 -14.27 -0.91 -11.05
N ILE A 252 -14.63 -2.20 -11.13
CA ILE A 252 -14.93 -3.02 -9.95
C ILE A 252 -13.73 -3.06 -8.99
N THR A 253 -12.53 -3.19 -9.53
CA THR A 253 -11.29 -3.18 -8.76
C THR A 253 -11.07 -1.83 -8.08
N GLY A 254 -11.32 -0.73 -8.79
CA GLY A 254 -11.23 0.62 -8.24
C GLY A 254 -12.23 0.89 -7.11
N VAL A 255 -13.48 0.47 -7.28
CA VAL A 255 -14.53 0.56 -6.24
C VAL A 255 -14.09 -0.17 -4.97
N GLY A 256 -13.52 -1.37 -5.13
CA GLY A 256 -12.98 -2.14 -4.02
C GLY A 256 -11.96 -1.33 -3.22
N PHE A 257 -10.91 -0.85 -3.89
CA PHE A 257 -9.86 -0.08 -3.25
C PHE A 257 -10.35 1.21 -2.58
N GLY A 258 -11.23 1.95 -3.26
CA GLY A 258 -11.79 3.22 -2.77
C GLY A 258 -12.55 3.09 -1.45
N LEU A 259 -13.28 1.98 -1.24
CA LEU A 259 -13.98 1.72 0.01
C LEU A 259 -13.05 1.22 1.12
N MET A 260 -11.93 0.59 0.76
CA MET A 260 -11.07 -0.12 1.72
C MET A 260 -10.01 0.73 2.37
N LEU A 261 -9.32 1.58 1.60
CA LEU A 261 -8.24 2.41 2.13
C LEU A 261 -8.70 3.27 3.32
N PRO A 262 -9.80 4.04 3.24
CA PRO A 262 -10.26 4.85 4.38
C PRO A 262 -10.82 3.99 5.52
N SER A 263 -11.48 2.86 5.23
CA SER A 263 -11.94 1.90 6.26
C SER A 263 -10.81 1.47 7.19
N VAL A 264 -9.61 1.25 6.64
CA VAL A 264 -8.51 0.69 7.43
C VAL A 264 -7.77 1.72 8.24
N LEU A 265 -7.64 2.95 7.73
CA LEU A 265 -7.12 4.06 8.54
C LEU A 265 -7.95 4.23 9.83
N ILE A 266 -9.27 4.08 9.72
CA ILE A 266 -10.19 4.16 10.86
C ILE A 266 -10.06 2.93 11.77
N LEU A 267 -10.13 1.72 11.20
CA LEU A 267 -10.09 0.49 12.00
C LEU A 267 -8.75 0.30 12.71
N ALA A 268 -7.64 0.73 12.10
CA ALA A 268 -6.32 0.73 12.73
C ALA A 268 -6.32 1.56 14.02
N ARG A 269 -6.95 2.74 14.02
CA ARG A 269 -7.12 3.57 15.22
C ARG A 269 -8.02 2.90 16.25
N ASP A 270 -9.16 2.35 15.83
CA ASP A 270 -10.11 1.72 16.75
C ASP A 270 -9.51 0.49 17.44
N TRP A 271 -8.67 -0.25 16.73
CA TRP A 271 -7.94 -1.40 17.26
C TRP A 271 -6.86 -0.99 18.25
N THR A 272 -6.03 -0.01 17.90
CA THR A 272 -4.97 0.49 18.79
C THR A 272 -5.54 1.14 20.05
N SER A 273 -6.64 1.89 19.94
CA SER A 273 -7.30 2.52 21.10
C SER A 273 -7.93 1.49 22.06
N LYS A 274 -8.58 0.45 21.54
CA LYS A 274 -9.10 -0.67 22.37
C LYS A 274 -7.98 -1.44 23.06
N GLU A 275 -6.88 -1.68 22.37
CA GLU A 275 -5.73 -2.37 22.92
C GLU A 275 -5.06 -1.55 24.05
N LEU A 276 -4.92 -0.24 23.87
CA LEU A 276 -4.50 0.69 24.93
C LEU A 276 -5.42 0.67 26.14
N TYR A 277 -6.74 0.58 25.93
CA TYR A 277 -7.71 0.45 27.00
C TYR A 277 -7.58 -0.89 27.73
N ASP A 278 -7.51 -2.00 27.00
CA ASP A 278 -7.38 -3.35 27.57
C ASP A 278 -6.07 -3.51 28.38
N ILE A 279 -4.97 -2.91 27.94
CA ILE A 279 -3.68 -2.89 28.66
C ILE A 279 -3.77 -2.05 29.94
N LYS A 280 -4.45 -0.89 29.90
CA LYS A 280 -4.56 0.01 31.07
C LYS A 280 -5.64 -0.42 32.06
N LYS A 281 -6.63 -1.19 31.63
CA LYS A 281 -7.74 -1.67 32.46
C LYS A 281 -7.29 -2.29 33.80
N PRO A 282 -6.30 -3.20 33.86
CA PRO A 282 -5.80 -3.74 35.13
C PRO A 282 -4.99 -2.74 35.97
N LEU A 283 -4.43 -1.70 35.37
CA LEU A 283 -3.71 -0.62 36.09
C LEU A 283 -4.68 0.40 36.72
N LEU A 284 -5.87 0.56 36.13
CA LEU A 284 -6.93 1.46 36.59
C LEU A 284 -7.85 0.80 37.64
N SER A 285 -7.71 -0.50 37.89
CA SER A 285 -8.54 -1.27 38.82
C SER A 285 -7.94 -1.44 40.22
N PHE A 286 -6.93 -0.65 40.59
CA PHE A 286 -6.47 -0.57 41.98
C PHE A 286 -7.24 0.53 42.71
N PRO A 287 -7.80 0.24 43.90
CA PRO A 287 -8.64 1.17 44.66
C PRO A 287 -7.90 2.39 45.20
#